data_AF-A0AAE9EE85-F1
#
_entry.id   AF-A0AAE9EE85-F1
#
_cell.length_a   1.000
_cell.length_b   1.000
_cell.length_c   1.000
_cell.angle_alpha   90.00
_cell.angle_beta   90.00
_cell.angle_gamma   90.00
#
_symmetry.space_group_name_H-M   'P 1'
#
loop_
_entity.id
_entity.type
_entity.pdbx_description
1 polymer ?
#
loop_
_entity_poly.entity_id
_entity_poly.type
_entity_poly.pdbx_seq_one_letter_code
_entity_poly.pdbx_strand_id
1 'polypeptide(L)'
;MIIAFSNSSDTLWIPVYSLNDKIFQSQAYVIFASFQIIFYIFTGYIIVKSCSIFMSVKMFHENKTALMVWFLMQWFEGILAKLIIFPYQIGIMSFTIDPGKTYYGWWTQNTNEMALVSERSQILPLFFASWVFWHYVYSMIFALVALAIERFLATYFVE
;
A
#
# COMPACT_ATOMS: atom_id res chain seq x y z
N MET A 1 1.65 11.70 -7.53
CA MET A 1 1.83 12.12 -8.93
C MET A 1 0.54 12.75 -9.44
N ILE A 2 0.63 13.80 -10.26
CA ILE A 2 -0.54 14.38 -10.95
C ILE A 2 -0.68 13.75 -12.32
N ILE A 3 -1.89 13.31 -12.67
CA ILE A 3 -2.27 12.80 -13.98
C ILE A 3 -3.20 13.82 -14.64
N ALA A 4 -3.00 14.07 -15.93
CA ALA A 4 -3.88 14.90 -16.73
C ALA A 4 -4.69 14.03 -17.71
N PHE A 5 -5.95 14.40 -17.93
CA PHE A 5 -6.80 13.71 -18.89
C PHE A 5 -6.59 14.30 -20.29
N SER A 6 -6.47 13.45 -21.31
CA SER A 6 -6.35 13.92 -22.70
C SER A 6 -7.62 14.65 -23.20
N ASN A 7 -8.79 14.29 -22.65
CA ASN A 7 -10.10 14.78 -23.07
C ASN A 7 -10.69 15.88 -22.15
N SER A 8 -10.00 16.29 -21.07
CA SER A 8 -10.47 17.33 -20.13
C SER A 8 -9.28 18.09 -19.53
N SER A 9 -9.47 19.35 -19.12
CA SER A 9 -8.48 20.10 -18.33
C SER A 9 -8.35 19.61 -16.88
N ASP A 10 -9.13 18.60 -16.49
CA ASP A 10 -9.08 18.03 -15.15
C ASP A 10 -7.76 17.33 -14.88
N THR A 11 -7.27 17.50 -13.66
CA THR A 11 -6.09 16.80 -13.14
C THR A 11 -6.49 15.96 -11.93
N LEU A 12 -5.91 14.77 -11.82
CA LEU A 12 -6.13 13.87 -10.69
C LEU A 12 -4.80 13.60 -9.99
N TRP A 13 -4.78 13.78 -8.67
CA TRP A 13 -3.65 13.37 -7.86
C TRP A 13 -3.79 11.89 -7.47
N ILE A 14 -2.77 11.10 -7.83
CA ILE A 14 -2.65 9.70 -7.43
C ILE A 14 -1.50 9.57 -6.42
N PRO A 15 -1.71 8.86 -5.29
CA PRO A 15 -0.68 8.65 -4.28
C PRO A 15 0.43 7.65 -4.68
N VAL A 16 0.85 7.63 -5.94
CA VAL A 16 1.93 6.77 -6.45
C VAL A 16 3.13 7.64 -6.84
N TYR A 17 4.33 7.14 -6.52
CA TYR A 17 5.59 7.87 -6.68
C TYR A 17 6.23 7.69 -8.06
N SER A 18 6.16 6.48 -8.61
CA SER A 18 6.78 6.13 -9.89
C SER A 18 5.85 5.28 -10.75
N LEU A 19 5.90 5.50 -12.05
CA LEU A 19 5.27 4.65 -13.06
C LEU A 19 6.27 4.36 -14.18
N ASN A 20 6.19 3.15 -14.73
CA ASN A 20 6.94 2.72 -15.90
C ASN A 20 8.46 2.90 -15.76
N ASP A 21 9.02 2.41 -14.65
CA ASP A 21 10.43 2.57 -14.33
C ASP A 21 11.30 1.50 -15.03
N LYS A 22 12.32 1.94 -15.78
CA LYS A 22 13.26 1.06 -16.51
C LYS A 22 14.20 0.30 -15.57
N ILE A 23 14.35 0.74 -14.32
CA ILE A 23 15.15 0.05 -13.28
C ILE A 23 14.57 -1.34 -13.00
N PHE A 24 13.26 -1.53 -13.18
CA PHE A 24 12.61 -2.83 -13.02
C PHE A 24 13.02 -3.87 -14.07
N GLN A 25 13.67 -3.48 -15.17
CA GLN A 25 14.19 -4.40 -16.19
C GLN A 25 15.60 -4.93 -15.86
N SER A 26 16.26 -4.41 -14.82
CA SER A 26 17.59 -4.86 -14.42
C SER A 26 17.56 -6.27 -13.81
N GLN A 27 18.55 -7.10 -14.15
CA GLN A 27 18.70 -8.45 -13.59
C GLN A 27 18.86 -8.44 -12.05
N ALA A 28 19.45 -7.37 -11.50
CA ALA A 28 19.55 -7.19 -10.04
C ALA A 28 18.17 -7.07 -9.39
N TYR A 29 17.23 -6.39 -10.04
CA TYR A 29 15.87 -6.22 -9.52
C TYR A 29 15.13 -7.55 -9.42
N VAL A 30 15.28 -8.44 -10.40
CA VAL A 30 14.67 -9.78 -10.38
C VAL A 30 15.14 -10.59 -9.18
N ILE A 31 16.43 -10.51 -8.85
CA ILE A 31 17.00 -11.17 -7.66
C ILE A 31 16.39 -10.58 -6.38
N PHE A 32 16.38 -9.25 -6.24
CA PHE A 32 15.78 -8.60 -5.08
C PHE A 32 14.28 -8.87 -4.93
N ALA A 33 13.53 -8.87 -6.03
CA ALA A 33 12.10 -9.19 -6.04
C ALA A 33 11.85 -10.64 -5.58
N SER A 34 12.71 -11.58 -6.01
CA SER A 34 12.63 -12.98 -5.58
C SER A 34 12.84 -13.11 -4.07
N PHE A 35 13.87 -12.46 -3.51
CA PHE A 35 14.07 -12.41 -2.06
C PHE A 35 12.91 -11.75 -1.32
N GLN A 36 12.36 -10.66 -1.87
CA GLN A 36 11.23 -9.95 -1.28
C GLN A 36 9.98 -10.84 -1.19
N ILE A 37 9.70 -11.65 -2.22
CA ILE A 37 8.58 -12.60 -2.23
C ILE A 37 8.77 -13.65 -1.13
N ILE A 38 9.99 -14.19 -0.97
CA ILE A 38 10.30 -15.17 0.09
C ILE A 38 10.06 -14.55 1.47
N PHE A 39 10.54 -13.33 1.70
CA PHE A 39 10.29 -12.62 2.95
C PHE A 39 8.80 -12.36 3.20
N TYR A 40 8.03 -12.00 2.16
CA TYR A 40 6.58 -11.83 2.33
C TYR A 40 5.87 -13.12 2.72
N ILE A 41 6.22 -14.26 2.11
CA ILE A 41 5.63 -15.55 2.49
C ILE A 41 5.96 -15.87 3.95
N PHE A 42 7.23 -15.67 4.36
CA PHE A 42 7.66 -15.91 5.74
C PHE A 42 6.96 -14.99 6.74
N THR A 43 6.86 -13.69 6.43
CA THR A 43 6.14 -12.73 7.27
C THR A 43 4.65 -13.09 7.37
N GLY A 44 4.02 -13.48 6.26
CA GLY A 44 2.62 -13.91 6.27
C GLY A 44 2.39 -15.13 7.17
N TYR A 45 3.30 -16.11 7.12
CA TYR A 45 3.26 -17.26 8.03
C TYR A 45 3.37 -16.84 9.51
N ILE A 46 4.32 -15.96 9.83
CA ILE A 46 4.49 -15.44 11.21
C ILE A 46 3.24 -14.70 11.67
N ILE A 47 2.63 -13.88 10.82
CA ILE A 47 1.43 -13.10 11.16
C ILE A 47 0.26 -14.04 11.47
N VAL A 48 0.00 -15.03 10.63
CA VAL A 48 -1.09 -16.01 10.86
C VAL A 48 -0.86 -16.77 12.16
N LYS A 49 0.38 -17.23 12.40
CA LYS A 49 0.74 -17.87 13.67
C LYS A 49 0.56 -16.95 14.86
N SER A 50 0.94 -15.69 14.74
CA SER A 50 0.81 -14.69 15.80
C SER A 50 -0.67 -14.44 16.12
N CYS A 51 -1.53 -14.25 15.11
CA CYS A 51 -2.97 -14.14 15.30
C CYS A 51 -3.56 -15.37 16.02
N SER A 52 -3.15 -16.58 15.63
CA SER A 52 -3.59 -17.81 16.28
C SER A 52 -3.17 -17.88 17.76
N ILE A 53 -1.96 -17.43 18.09
CA ILE A 53 -1.46 -17.37 19.47
C ILE A 53 -2.26 -16.33 20.26
N PHE A 54 -2.44 -15.11 19.73
CA PHE A 54 -3.19 -14.05 20.41
C PHE A 54 -4.62 -14.46 20.73
N MET A 55 -5.31 -15.14 19.80
CA MET A 55 -6.65 -15.68 20.03
C MET A 55 -6.69 -16.83 21.06
N SER A 56 -5.59 -17.56 21.23
CA SER A 56 -5.51 -18.67 22.19
C SER A 56 -5.20 -18.21 23.61
N VAL A 57 -4.51 -17.08 23.76
CA VAL A 57 -4.10 -16.54 25.07
C VAL A 57 -5.27 -15.79 25.72
N LYS A 58 -5.92 -16.44 26.70
CA LYS A 58 -7.01 -15.86 27.50
C LYS A 58 -6.57 -14.92 28.63
N MET A 59 -5.28 -14.64 28.77
CA MET A 59 -4.78 -13.73 29.82
C MET A 59 -5.00 -12.25 29.52
N PHE A 60 -5.28 -11.87 28.27
CA PHE A 60 -5.50 -10.48 27.89
C PHE A 60 -6.99 -10.13 27.89
N HIS A 61 -7.31 -8.86 28.18
CA HIS A 61 -8.65 -8.33 27.93
C HIS A 61 -9.02 -8.55 26.47
N GLU A 62 -10.27 -9.00 26.23
CA GLU A 62 -10.76 -9.35 24.90
C GLU A 62 -10.60 -8.18 23.91
N ASN A 63 -10.78 -6.94 24.38
CA ASN A 63 -10.60 -5.72 23.58
C ASN A 63 -9.17 -5.57 23.03
N LYS A 64 -8.15 -5.88 23.84
CA LYS A 64 -6.74 -5.80 23.43
C LYS A 64 -6.40 -6.84 22.38
N THR A 65 -6.90 -8.06 22.57
CA THR A 65 -6.71 -9.18 21.64
C THR A 65 -7.36 -8.87 20.29
N ALA A 66 -8.59 -8.35 20.30
CA ALA A 66 -9.29 -7.94 19.08
C ALA A 66 -8.53 -6.84 18.31
N LEU A 67 -8.04 -5.80 19.01
CA LEU A 67 -7.23 -4.74 18.40
C LEU A 67 -5.93 -5.28 17.78
N MET A 68 -5.19 -6.12 18.50
CA MET A 68 -3.93 -6.67 17.98
C MET A 68 -4.15 -7.55 16.74
N VAL A 69 -5.18 -8.39 16.74
CA VAL A 69 -5.52 -9.24 15.59
C VAL A 69 -5.92 -8.39 14.40
N TRP A 70 -6.72 -7.33 14.61
CA TRP A 70 -7.08 -6.39 13.55
C TRP A 70 -5.84 -5.75 12.89
N PHE A 71 -4.92 -5.19 13.69
CA PHE A 71 -3.70 -4.58 13.16
C PHE A 71 -2.80 -5.57 12.41
N LEU A 72 -2.71 -6.81 12.90
CA LEU A 72 -1.94 -7.86 12.22
C LEU A 72 -2.57 -8.24 10.88
N MET A 73 -3.90 -8.27 10.78
CA MET A 73 -4.61 -8.60 9.53
C MET A 73 -4.48 -7.49 8.48
N GLN A 74 -4.29 -6.23 8.87
CA GLN A 74 -4.10 -5.11 7.93
C GLN A 74 -2.86 -5.26 7.05
N TRP A 75 -1.87 -6.07 7.46
CA TRP A 75 -0.75 -6.41 6.60
C TRP A 75 -1.17 -7.07 5.27
N PHE A 76 -2.25 -7.86 5.27
CA PHE A 76 -2.79 -8.45 4.05
C PHE A 76 -3.38 -7.40 3.11
N GLU A 77 -4.02 -6.35 3.63
CA GLU A 77 -4.49 -5.21 2.82
C GLU A 77 -3.32 -4.52 2.12
N GLY A 78 -2.20 -4.33 2.83
CA GLY A 78 -0.98 -3.76 2.28
C GLY A 78 -0.39 -4.61 1.14
N ILE A 79 -0.39 -5.94 1.28
CA ILE A 79 0.06 -6.84 0.20
C ILE A 79 -0.87 -6.78 -1.00
N LEU A 80 -2.19 -6.85 -0.79
CA LEU A 80 -3.17 -6.81 -1.88
C LEU A 80 -3.05 -5.50 -2.66
N ALA A 81 -2.93 -4.37 -1.97
CA ALA A 81 -2.69 -3.08 -2.60
C ALA A 81 -1.39 -3.06 -3.42
N LYS A 82 -0.31 -3.62 -2.86
CA LYS A 82 0.99 -3.67 -3.54
C LYS A 82 0.95 -4.55 -4.80
N LEU A 83 0.24 -5.70 -4.76
CA LEU A 83 0.06 -6.57 -5.92
C LEU A 83 -0.67 -5.87 -7.08
N ILE A 84 -1.61 -4.97 -6.77
CA ILE A 84 -2.31 -4.19 -7.80
C ILE A 84 -1.42 -3.07 -8.34
N ILE A 85 -0.62 -2.40 -7.50
CA ILE A 85 0.25 -1.28 -7.92
C ILE A 85 1.45 -1.76 -8.75
N PHE A 86 2.01 -2.92 -8.43
CA PHE A 86 3.27 -3.41 -9.01
C PHE A 86 3.27 -3.57 -10.54
N PRO A 87 2.22 -4.13 -11.19
CA PRO A 87 2.13 -4.19 -12.66
C PRO A 87 2.18 -2.81 -13.34
N TYR A 88 1.65 -1.78 -12.68
CA TYR A 88 1.70 -0.40 -13.16
C TYR A 88 3.07 0.25 -12.98
N GLN A 89 3.79 -0.13 -11.92
CA GLN A 89 5.16 0.34 -11.68
C GLN A 89 6.15 -0.26 -12.70
N ILE A 90 6.03 -1.56 -12.99
CA ILE A 90 6.87 -2.25 -13.99
C ILE A 90 6.56 -1.77 -15.42
N GLY A 91 5.37 -1.22 -15.66
CA GLY A 91 4.94 -0.81 -16.99
C GLY A 91 4.36 -1.95 -17.84
N ILE A 92 3.96 -3.07 -17.21
CA ILE A 92 3.24 -4.17 -17.89
C ILE A 92 1.84 -3.69 -18.32
N MET A 93 1.20 -2.91 -17.45
CA MET A 93 -0.03 -2.20 -17.77
C MET A 93 0.27 -0.71 -17.79
N SER A 94 0.28 -0.09 -18.97
CA SER A 94 0.44 1.34 -19.14
C SER A 94 -0.88 1.94 -19.62
N PHE A 95 -1.35 2.95 -18.90
CA PHE A 95 -2.52 3.76 -19.30
C PHE A 95 -2.10 5.06 -19.98
N THR A 96 -0.79 5.27 -20.11
CA THR A 96 -0.21 6.46 -20.68
C THR A 96 -0.06 6.31 -22.18
N ILE A 97 -0.41 7.36 -22.91
CA ILE A 97 -0.26 7.48 -24.37
C ILE A 97 1.22 7.28 -24.79
N ASP A 98 2.17 7.62 -23.92
CA ASP A 98 3.62 7.41 -24.08
C ASP A 98 4.13 6.26 -23.16
N PRO A 99 4.08 4.99 -23.58
CA PRO A 99 4.56 3.85 -22.79
C PRO A 99 6.09 3.77 -22.66
N GLY A 100 6.84 4.69 -23.29
CA GLY A 100 8.32 4.74 -23.20
C GLY A 100 8.88 5.73 -22.17
N LYS A 101 8.02 6.60 -21.61
CA LYS A 101 8.42 7.62 -20.63
C LYS A 101 8.30 7.08 -19.21
N THR A 102 9.36 7.27 -18.44
CA THR A 102 9.42 7.01 -17.00
C THR A 102 8.87 8.22 -16.25
N TYR A 103 7.86 8.03 -15.41
CA TYR A 103 7.28 9.12 -14.62
C TYR A 103 7.74 9.01 -13.17
N TYR A 104 8.35 10.09 -12.65
CA TYR A 104 8.78 10.20 -11.26
C TYR A 104 8.27 11.50 -10.65
N GLY A 105 7.79 11.41 -9.41
CA GLY A 105 7.52 12.59 -8.60
C GLY A 105 6.10 12.65 -8.05
N TRP A 106 6.00 13.22 -6.85
CA TRP A 106 4.72 13.40 -6.17
C TRP A 106 3.85 14.48 -6.82
N TRP A 107 4.49 15.45 -7.48
CA TRP A 107 3.89 16.64 -8.09
C TRP A 107 4.76 17.12 -9.25
N THR A 108 4.15 17.47 -10.39
CA THR A 108 4.82 18.27 -11.43
C THR A 108 3.85 19.36 -11.90
N GLN A 109 4.37 20.54 -12.21
CA GLN A 109 3.58 21.64 -12.78
C GLN A 109 3.60 21.62 -14.31
N ASN A 110 4.58 20.95 -14.92
CA ASN A 110 4.72 20.84 -16.36
C ASN A 110 3.77 19.78 -16.94
N THR A 111 2.78 20.21 -17.72
CA THR A 111 1.84 19.32 -18.43
C THR A 111 2.53 18.31 -19.36
N ASN A 112 3.71 18.65 -19.89
CA ASN A 112 4.49 17.77 -20.77
C ASN A 112 5.16 16.60 -20.02
N GLU A 113 5.33 16.73 -18.70
CA GLU A 113 5.90 15.71 -17.82
C GLU A 113 4.81 14.93 -17.06
N MET A 114 3.54 15.35 -17.16
CA MET A 114 2.42 14.64 -16.56
C MET A 114 2.12 13.36 -17.34
N ALA A 115 1.72 12.30 -16.62
CA ALA A 115 1.17 11.13 -17.27
C ALA A 115 -0.18 11.51 -17.89
N LEU A 116 -0.30 11.36 -19.21
CA LEU A 116 -1.54 11.63 -19.94
C LEU A 116 -2.36 10.35 -20.04
N VAL A 117 -3.59 10.38 -19.53
CA VAL A 117 -4.49 9.22 -19.56
C VAL A 117 -5.70 9.48 -20.44
N SER A 118 -6.05 8.47 -21.25
CA SER A 118 -7.17 8.49 -22.19
C SER A 118 -8.53 8.39 -21.51
N GLU A 119 -8.63 7.57 -20.45
CA GLU A 119 -9.91 7.21 -19.83
C GLU A 119 -9.83 7.11 -18.30
N ARG A 120 -10.85 7.61 -17.59
CA ARG A 120 -10.93 7.57 -16.12
C ARG A 120 -11.05 6.16 -15.55
N SER A 121 -11.75 5.27 -16.26
CA SER A 121 -12.03 3.89 -15.85
C SER A 121 -10.74 3.09 -15.60
N GLN A 122 -9.72 3.36 -16.41
CA GLN A 122 -8.41 2.73 -16.34
C GLN A 122 -7.62 3.10 -15.08
N ILE A 123 -7.82 4.32 -14.56
CA ILE A 123 -7.12 4.81 -13.36
C ILE A 123 -7.75 4.30 -12.06
N LEU A 124 -9.05 4.01 -12.05
CA LEU A 124 -9.79 3.66 -10.83
C LEU A 124 -9.15 2.52 -10.00
N PRO A 125 -8.69 1.41 -10.61
CA PRO A 125 -8.02 0.34 -9.86
C PRO A 125 -6.73 0.81 -9.18
N LEU A 126 -5.94 1.64 -9.88
CA LEU A 126 -4.70 2.18 -9.33
C LEU A 126 -4.99 3.17 -8.20
N PHE A 127 -6.01 4.02 -8.36
CA PHE A 127 -6.44 4.96 -7.32
C PHE A 127 -6.91 4.22 -6.06
N PHE A 128 -7.78 3.22 -6.21
CA PHE A 128 -8.28 2.43 -5.09
C PHE A 128 -7.15 1.66 -4.39
N ALA A 129 -6.27 1.00 -5.14
CA ALA A 129 -5.13 0.31 -4.57
C ALA A 129 -4.19 1.26 -3.82
N SER A 130 -3.95 2.45 -4.35
CA SER A 130 -3.15 3.48 -3.67
C SER A 130 -3.81 3.95 -2.39
N TRP A 131 -5.13 4.14 -2.39
CA TRP A 131 -5.87 4.49 -1.19
C TRP A 131 -5.79 3.40 -0.11
N VAL A 132 -5.98 2.12 -0.47
CA VAL A 132 -5.82 0.98 0.46
C VAL A 132 -4.39 0.91 1.01
N PHE A 133 -3.38 1.16 0.16
CA PHE A 133 -1.99 1.20 0.61
C PHE A 133 -1.75 2.29 1.66
N TRP A 134 -2.28 3.49 1.45
CA TRP A 134 -2.17 4.58 2.43
C TRP A 134 -2.97 4.32 3.69
N HIS A 135 -4.16 3.72 3.58
CA HIS A 135 -4.93 3.25 4.73
C HIS A 135 -4.12 2.30 5.61
N TYR A 136 -3.41 1.35 5.00
CA TYR A 136 -2.50 0.45 5.71
C TYR A 136 -1.37 1.20 6.44
N VAL A 137 -0.70 2.14 5.75
CA VAL A 137 0.41 2.93 6.33
C VAL A 137 -0.08 3.73 7.54
N TYR A 138 -1.20 4.44 7.42
CA TYR A 138 -1.76 5.20 8.53
C TYR A 138 -2.19 4.29 9.66
N SER A 139 -2.84 3.17 9.36
CA SER A 139 -3.28 2.23 10.39
C SER A 139 -2.12 1.70 11.22
N MET A 140 -0.98 1.39 10.60
CA MET A 140 0.22 0.96 11.32
C MET A 140 0.81 2.04 12.24
N ILE A 141 0.78 3.31 11.81
CA ILE A 141 1.24 4.43 12.65
C ILE A 141 0.30 4.62 13.85
N PHE A 142 -1.02 4.60 13.61
CA PHE A 142 -2.02 4.77 14.66
C PHE A 142 -2.20 3.53 15.54
N ALA A 143 -1.72 2.36 15.12
CA ALA A 143 -1.78 1.12 15.91
C ALA A 143 -1.10 1.26 17.27
N LEU A 144 0.08 1.87 17.29
CA LEU A 144 0.84 2.09 18.53
C LEU A 144 0.08 3.03 19.48
N VAL A 145 -0.54 4.07 18.92
CA VAL A 145 -1.33 5.04 19.70
C VAL A 145 -2.58 4.37 20.26
N ALA A 146 -3.30 3.58 19.46
CA ALA A 146 -4.49 2.86 19.88
C ALA A 146 -4.18 1.85 21.02
N LEU A 147 -3.06 1.12 20.92
CA LEU A 147 -2.61 0.22 21.98
C LEU A 147 -2.20 0.97 23.25
N ALA A 148 -1.59 2.15 23.13
CA ALA A 148 -1.25 2.98 24.29
C ALA A 148 -2.52 3.50 25.00
N ILE A 149 -3.52 3.96 24.22
CA ILE A 149 -4.81 4.41 24.75
C ILE A 149 -5.55 3.25 25.43
N GLU A 150 -5.59 2.06 24.81
CA GLU A 150 -6.22 0.87 25.41
C GLU A 150 -5.61 0.57 26.78
N ARG A 151 -4.27 0.59 26.88
CA ARG A 151 -3.60 0.38 28.17
C ARG A 151 -3.88 1.48 29.18
N PHE A 152 -3.92 2.74 28.75
CA PHE A 152 -4.23 3.85 29.65
C PHE A 152 -5.65 3.73 30.23
N LEU A 153 -6.63 3.43 29.38
CA LEU A 153 -8.01 3.20 29.80
C LEU A 153 -8.11 1.98 30.72
N ALA A 154 -7.43 0.87 30.40
CA ALA A 154 -7.44 -0.32 31.24
C ALA A 154 -6.89 -0.02 32.65
N THR A 155 -5.81 0.75 32.79
CA THR A 155 -5.30 1.16 34.10
C THR A 155 -6.29 2.06 34.84
N TYR A 156 -6.89 3.03 34.14
CA TYR A 156 -7.84 3.97 34.74
C TYR A 156 -9.13 3.31 35.23
N PHE A 157 -9.63 2.28 34.53
CA PHE A 157 -10.85 1.57 34.91
C PHE A 157 -10.64 0.43 35.92
N VAL A 158 -9.38 0.05 36.20
CA VAL A 158 -9.03 -0.96 37.21
C VAL A 158 -8.83 -0.32 38.60
N GLU A 159 -8.54 0.99 38.66
CA GLU A 159 -8.67 1.82 39.87
C GLU A 159 -10.13 2.25 40.11
#